data_AF-A0A442YY65-F1
#
_entry.id   AF-A0A442YY65-F1
#
_cell.length_a   1.000
_cell.length_b   1.000
_cell.length_c   1.000
_cell.angle_alpha   90.00
_cell.angle_beta   90.00
_cell.angle_gamma   90.00
#
_symmetry.space_group_name_H-M   'P 1'
#
loop_
_entity.id
_entity.type
_entity.pdbx_description
1 polymer ?
#
loop_
_entity_poly.entity_id
_entity_poly.type
_entity_poly.pdbx_seq_one_letter_code
_entity_poly.pdbx_strand_id
1 'polypeptide(L)'
;MLDTAISERAAHLVDPRNVETLDVLGPVVQFLTSPRDGEPCVMRGTIPPGVTVPLHSHADPETFIQISGEIEGLSQSQKGFVWVSIRPGDIFHVPGGAKHAFRNLSTEAAVMILVSTSRIGRFFREVGKPIAGESRHSDPPSAEAVQHFLKTAAAYGYWNATPEENASVGLSLT
;
A
#
# COMPACT_ATOMS: atom_id res chain seq x y z
N MET A 1 29.32 8.89 11.75
CA MET A 1 28.86 8.18 10.54
C MET A 1 29.26 6.73 10.73
N LEU A 2 28.33 5.87 11.16
CA LEU A 2 28.61 4.43 11.23
C LEU A 2 28.63 3.91 9.79
N ASP A 3 29.66 3.14 9.49
CA ASP A 3 29.93 2.57 8.17
C ASP A 3 28.68 1.86 7.63
N THR A 4 28.17 2.30 6.48
CA THR A 4 26.93 1.79 5.87
C THR A 4 27.00 0.28 5.61
N ALA A 5 28.21 -0.27 5.47
CA ALA A 5 28.47 -1.70 5.30
C ALA A 5 28.35 -2.53 6.60
N ILE A 6 28.58 -1.93 7.78
CA ILE A 6 28.43 -2.64 9.08
C ILE A 6 26.94 -2.82 9.42
N SER A 7 26.09 -1.89 8.97
CA SER A 7 24.65 -1.89 9.27
C SER A 7 23.89 -3.09 8.70
N GLU A 8 24.39 -3.75 7.65
CA GLU A 8 23.64 -4.80 6.95
C GLU A 8 23.69 -6.17 7.64
N ARG A 9 24.52 -6.36 8.66
CA ARG A 9 24.68 -7.66 9.36
C ARG A 9 24.59 -7.58 10.88
N ALA A 10 24.20 -6.42 11.42
CA ALA A 10 24.05 -6.21 12.86
C ALA A 10 22.64 -5.74 13.19
N ALA A 11 22.13 -6.14 14.36
CA ALA A 11 20.90 -5.58 14.90
C ALA A 11 21.07 -4.07 15.10
N HIS A 12 20.10 -3.30 14.61
CA HIS A 12 20.13 -1.84 14.66
C HIS A 12 18.72 -1.29 14.81
N LEU A 13 18.64 -0.06 15.32
CA LEU A 13 17.41 0.72 15.34
C LEU A 13 17.23 1.42 14.00
N VAL A 14 16.05 1.28 13.39
CA VAL A 14 15.67 2.06 12.19
C VAL A 14 15.15 3.42 12.65
N ASP A 15 15.73 4.51 12.14
CA ASP A 15 15.18 5.86 12.31
C ASP A 15 14.12 6.13 11.22
N PRO A 16 12.82 6.14 11.54
CA PRO A 16 11.77 6.28 10.55
C PRO A 16 11.69 7.68 9.92
N ARG A 17 12.51 8.65 10.36
CA ARG A 17 12.61 9.99 9.74
C ARG A 17 13.58 10.02 8.56
N ASN A 18 14.42 8.99 8.42
CA ASN A 18 15.47 8.93 7.40
C ASN A 18 15.35 7.68 6.53
N VAL A 19 14.11 7.28 6.24
CA VAL A 19 13.80 6.17 5.34
C VAL A 19 13.07 6.68 4.10
N GLU A 20 13.23 5.96 3.00
CA GLU A 20 12.58 6.26 1.74
C GLU A 20 11.06 6.29 1.91
N THR A 21 10.43 7.32 1.36
CA THR A 21 8.98 7.54 1.41
C THR A 21 8.49 7.91 0.02
N LEU A 22 7.49 7.18 -0.48
CA LEU A 22 6.98 7.32 -1.84
C LEU A 22 5.46 7.55 -1.81
N ASP A 23 4.98 8.44 -2.67
CA ASP A 23 3.58 8.49 -3.07
C ASP A 23 3.32 7.43 -4.14
N VAL A 24 2.29 6.61 -3.94
CA VAL A 24 1.90 5.48 -4.79
C VAL A 24 0.50 5.73 -5.36
N LEU A 25 0.33 6.87 -6.04
CA LEU A 25 -0.96 7.34 -6.58
C LEU A 25 -1.97 7.69 -5.47
N GLY A 26 -1.51 8.37 -4.41
CA GLY A 26 -2.35 8.83 -3.30
C GLY A 26 -1.97 8.20 -1.95
N PRO A 27 -1.95 6.85 -1.80
CA PRO A 27 -1.36 6.21 -0.63
C PRO A 27 0.13 6.54 -0.52
N VAL A 28 0.61 6.74 0.70
CA VAL A 28 2.03 6.95 0.98
C VAL A 28 2.63 5.70 1.61
N VAL A 29 3.77 5.26 1.07
CA VAL A 29 4.51 4.10 1.53
C VAL A 29 5.89 4.53 2.01
N GLN A 30 6.19 4.24 3.26
CA GLN A 30 7.50 4.45 3.87
C GLN A 30 8.19 3.12 4.15
N PHE A 31 9.42 2.94 3.66
CA PHE A 31 10.15 1.67 3.72
C PHE A 31 10.92 1.50 5.04
N LEU A 32 10.35 0.74 5.99
CA LEU A 32 10.98 0.49 7.29
C LEU A 32 12.07 -0.58 7.20
N THR A 33 11.97 -1.51 6.25
CA THR A 33 13.06 -2.39 5.83
C THR A 33 13.28 -2.31 4.31
N SER A 34 14.51 -2.53 3.87
CA SER A 34 14.80 -2.66 2.43
C SER A 34 14.18 -3.95 1.88
N PRO A 35 13.63 -3.96 0.66
CA PRO A 35 13.13 -5.17 0.02
C PRO A 35 14.28 -6.13 -0.36
N ARG A 36 14.62 -7.05 0.55
CA ARG A 36 15.66 -8.07 0.36
C ARG A 36 15.06 -9.45 0.13
N ASP A 37 15.68 -10.25 -0.73
CA ASP A 37 15.19 -11.61 -1.00
C ASP A 37 15.33 -12.51 0.22
N GLY A 38 14.31 -13.33 0.48
CA GLY A 38 14.26 -14.20 1.66
C GLY A 38 13.88 -13.51 2.97
N GLU A 39 13.67 -12.19 2.96
CA GLU A 39 13.26 -11.40 4.13
C GLU A 39 11.88 -10.76 3.91
N PRO A 40 11.11 -10.54 4.99
CA PRO A 40 9.89 -9.74 4.91
C PRO A 40 10.25 -8.27 4.62
N CYS A 41 9.47 -7.65 3.73
CA CYS A 41 9.48 -6.21 3.55
C CYS A 41 8.44 -5.58 4.47
N VAL A 42 8.90 -4.73 5.39
CA VAL A 42 8.08 -4.01 6.35
C VAL A 42 8.02 -2.56 5.92
N MET A 43 6.81 -2.05 5.79
CA MET A 43 6.52 -0.71 5.35
C MET A 43 5.51 -0.07 6.30
N ARG A 44 5.48 1.26 6.31
CA ARG A 44 4.39 2.04 6.90
C ARG A 44 3.57 2.61 5.76
N GLY A 45 2.29 2.24 5.71
CA GLY A 45 1.32 2.79 4.78
C GLY A 45 0.52 3.90 5.45
N THR A 46 0.29 5.00 4.73
CA THR A 46 -0.66 6.05 5.09
C THR A 46 -1.70 6.18 3.98
N ILE A 47 -2.98 6.10 4.32
CA ILE A 47 -4.10 6.38 3.41
C ILE A 47 -4.74 7.70 3.86
N PRO A 48 -4.53 8.82 3.13
CA PRO A 48 -5.13 10.11 3.43
C PRO A 48 -6.67 10.10 3.36
N PRO A 49 -7.35 11.11 3.93
CA PRO A 49 -8.80 11.27 3.80
C PRO A 49 -9.27 11.25 2.34
N GLY A 50 -10.32 10.50 2.04
CA GLY A 50 -10.91 10.41 0.70
C GLY A 50 -10.13 9.54 -0.30
N VAL A 51 -8.93 9.06 0.05
CA VAL A 51 -8.12 8.22 -0.83
C VAL A 51 -8.64 6.78 -0.83
N THR A 52 -8.65 6.17 -2.01
CA THR A 52 -9.03 4.77 -2.24
C THR A 52 -7.90 4.00 -2.89
N VAL A 53 -7.70 2.75 -2.47
CA VAL A 53 -6.89 1.75 -3.20
C VAL A 53 -7.87 0.88 -4.00
N PRO A 54 -7.83 0.92 -5.35
CA PRO A 54 -8.76 0.17 -6.19
C PRO A 54 -8.72 -1.35 -5.96
N LEU A 55 -9.75 -2.04 -6.44
CA LEU A 55 -9.82 -3.51 -6.38
C LEU A 55 -8.69 -4.15 -7.19
N HIS A 56 -7.89 -4.99 -6.55
CA HIS A 56 -6.75 -5.66 -7.17
C HIS A 56 -6.43 -7.01 -6.50
N SER A 57 -5.48 -7.77 -7.06
CA SER A 57 -4.99 -9.05 -6.55
C SER A 57 -3.57 -9.36 -7.03
N HIS A 58 -2.79 -10.04 -6.19
CA HIS A 58 -1.45 -10.55 -6.48
C HIS A 58 -1.12 -11.77 -5.60
N ALA A 59 -0.10 -12.53 -5.99
CA ALA A 59 0.30 -13.77 -5.31
C ALA A 59 0.98 -13.54 -3.95
N ASP A 60 1.57 -12.37 -3.74
CA ASP A 60 2.26 -12.02 -2.50
C ASP A 60 1.24 -11.74 -1.38
N PRO A 61 1.37 -12.37 -0.19
CA PRO A 61 0.49 -12.08 0.93
C PRO A 61 0.81 -10.70 1.52
N GLU A 62 -0.21 -10.06 2.07
CA GLU A 62 -0.07 -8.78 2.77
C GLU A 62 -0.76 -8.83 4.13
N THR A 63 -0.09 -8.28 5.14
CA THR A 63 -0.68 -8.13 6.47
C THR A 63 -0.60 -6.68 6.87
N PHE A 64 -1.76 -6.09 7.12
CA PHE A 64 -1.93 -4.71 7.53
C PHE A 64 -2.27 -4.69 9.02
N ILE A 65 -1.47 -3.98 9.80
CA ILE A 65 -1.66 -3.79 11.24
C ILE A 65 -1.97 -2.31 11.44
N GLN A 66 -3.21 -2.01 11.79
CA GLN A 66 -3.68 -0.63 11.86
C GLN A 66 -3.14 0.06 13.13
N ILE A 67 -2.53 1.24 12.96
CA ILE A 67 -1.86 1.98 14.03
C ILE A 67 -2.68 3.20 14.46
N SER A 68 -3.22 3.97 13.51
CA SER A 68 -4.03 5.16 13.78
C SER A 68 -5.02 5.43 12.66
N GLY A 69 -6.12 6.13 12.98
CA GLY A 69 -7.22 6.37 12.03
C GLY A 69 -8.04 5.11 11.74
N GLU A 70 -9.12 5.26 11.00
CA GLU A 70 -10.03 4.17 10.60
C GLU A 70 -10.19 4.17 9.08
N ILE A 71 -10.15 2.99 8.47
CA ILE A 71 -10.46 2.76 7.06
C ILE A 71 -11.42 1.60 6.92
N GLU A 72 -11.90 1.37 5.70
CA GLU A 72 -12.53 0.12 5.34
C GLU A 72 -11.65 -0.68 4.38
N GLY A 73 -11.53 -1.98 4.65
CA GLY A 73 -10.93 -2.95 3.74
C GLY A 73 -12.01 -3.81 3.11
N LEU A 74 -11.87 -4.09 1.81
CA LEU A 74 -12.77 -4.97 1.09
C LEU A 74 -12.34 -6.42 1.31
N SER A 75 -13.17 -7.19 1.99
CA SER A 75 -13.03 -8.63 2.19
C SER A 75 -13.97 -9.41 1.29
N GLN A 76 -13.67 -10.69 1.07
CA GLN A 76 -14.54 -11.60 0.33
C GLN A 76 -15.22 -12.58 1.29
N SER A 77 -16.54 -12.68 1.19
CA SER A 77 -17.37 -13.65 1.89
C SER A 77 -18.01 -14.64 0.92
N GLN A 78 -18.68 -15.67 1.44
CA GLN A 78 -19.50 -16.58 0.60
C GLN A 78 -20.62 -15.86 -0.16
N LYS A 79 -21.02 -14.66 0.29
CA LYS A 79 -22.06 -13.82 -0.32
C LYS A 79 -21.51 -12.77 -1.28
N GLY A 80 -20.20 -12.78 -1.54
CA GLY A 80 -19.50 -11.77 -2.33
C GLY A 80 -18.69 -10.81 -1.46
N PHE A 81 -18.32 -9.67 -2.05
CA PHE A 81 -17.50 -8.66 -1.39
C PHE A 81 -18.25 -7.93 -0.28
N VAL A 82 -17.52 -7.62 0.81
CA VAL A 82 -18.02 -6.87 1.97
C VAL A 82 -16.94 -5.92 2.46
N TRP A 83 -17.31 -4.66 2.67
CA TRP A 83 -16.45 -3.68 3.33
C TRP A 83 -16.49 -3.90 4.84
N VAL A 84 -15.32 -3.99 5.46
CA VAL A 84 -15.17 -4.13 6.92
C VAL A 84 -14.33 -2.98 7.45
N SER A 85 -14.74 -2.40 8.58
CA SER A 85 -13.94 -1.38 9.27
C SER A 85 -12.66 -1.99 9.83
N ILE A 86 -11.55 -1.27 9.69
CA ILE A 86 -10.25 -1.61 10.25
C ILE A 86 -9.82 -0.44 11.14
N ARG A 87 -9.76 -0.67 12.45
CA ARG A 87 -9.48 0.32 13.50
C ARG A 87 -8.12 0.09 14.16
N PRO A 88 -7.57 1.07 14.89
CA PRO A 88 -6.28 0.90 15.55
C PRO A 88 -6.24 -0.37 16.42
N GLY A 89 -5.22 -1.21 16.19
CA GLY A 89 -5.08 -2.52 16.82
C GLY A 89 -5.63 -3.69 16.01
N ASP A 90 -6.50 -3.45 15.03
CA ASP A 90 -7.01 -4.50 14.14
C ASP A 90 -5.94 -4.98 13.15
N ILE A 91 -6.09 -6.24 12.74
CA ILE A 91 -5.25 -6.88 11.73
C ILE A 91 -6.12 -7.24 10.54
N PHE A 92 -5.76 -6.74 9.36
CA PHE A 92 -6.36 -7.13 8.09
C PHE A 92 -5.33 -7.94 7.30
N HIS A 93 -5.59 -9.23 7.12
CA HIS A 93 -4.69 -10.14 6.41
C HIS A 93 -5.28 -10.52 5.06
N VAL A 94 -4.47 -10.35 4.02
CA VAL A 94 -4.79 -10.71 2.63
C VAL A 94 -3.87 -11.86 2.22
N PRO A 95 -4.39 -13.09 2.12
CA PRO A 95 -3.60 -14.19 1.58
C PRO A 95 -3.33 -14.00 0.08
N GLY A 96 -2.26 -14.61 -0.41
CA GLY A 96 -1.90 -14.55 -1.82
C GLY A 96 -3.05 -14.95 -2.75
N GLY A 97 -3.31 -14.13 -3.76
CA GLY A 97 -4.37 -14.29 -4.75
C GLY A 97 -5.72 -13.71 -4.32
N ALA A 98 -5.92 -13.33 -3.06
CA ALA A 98 -7.18 -12.74 -2.62
C ALA A 98 -7.37 -11.34 -3.20
N LYS A 99 -8.58 -11.09 -3.73
CA LYS A 99 -8.98 -9.77 -4.21
C LYS A 99 -9.32 -8.88 -3.02
N HIS A 100 -8.78 -7.68 -3.01
CA HIS A 100 -8.97 -6.72 -1.93
C HIS A 100 -8.87 -5.28 -2.44
N ALA A 101 -9.32 -4.34 -1.62
CA ALA A 101 -9.35 -2.91 -1.88
C ALA A 101 -9.39 -2.17 -0.54
N PHE A 102 -9.06 -0.87 -0.54
CA PHE A 102 -9.15 -0.01 0.65
C PHE A 102 -9.84 1.30 0.33
N ARG A 103 -10.52 1.89 1.31
CA ARG A 103 -11.00 3.27 1.23
C ARG A 103 -10.95 3.96 2.57
N ASN A 104 -10.51 5.21 2.58
CA ASN A 104 -10.60 6.06 3.75
C ASN A 104 -11.75 7.05 3.59
N LEU A 105 -12.89 6.75 4.23
CA LEU A 105 -14.07 7.61 4.24
C LEU A 105 -14.06 8.63 5.40
N SER A 106 -13.04 8.61 6.25
CA SER A 106 -12.91 9.51 7.38
C SER A 106 -12.30 10.85 6.97
N THR A 107 -12.29 11.82 7.90
CA THR A 107 -11.63 13.12 7.72
C THR A 107 -10.16 13.12 8.13
N GLU A 108 -9.65 12.00 8.66
CA GLU A 108 -8.29 11.88 9.19
C GLU A 108 -7.47 10.87 8.38
N ALA A 109 -6.16 11.05 8.33
CA ALA A 109 -5.28 10.06 7.71
C ALA A 109 -5.25 8.78 8.56
N ALA A 110 -5.25 7.63 7.87
CA ALA A 110 -5.08 6.34 8.50
C ALA A 110 -3.67 5.81 8.27
N VAL A 111 -3.04 5.25 9.30
CA VAL A 111 -1.67 4.74 9.27
C VAL A 111 -1.66 3.29 9.69
N MET A 112 -0.95 2.45 8.93
CA MET A 112 -0.79 1.02 9.19
C MET A 112 0.65 0.57 8.97
N ILE A 113 1.03 -0.52 9.62
CA ILE A 113 2.21 -1.30 9.22
C ILE A 113 1.77 -2.33 8.19
N LEU A 114 2.43 -2.32 7.03
CA LEU A 114 2.27 -3.30 5.97
C LEU A 114 3.48 -4.24 5.99
N VAL A 115 3.20 -5.53 6.15
CA VAL A 115 4.20 -6.59 6.02
C VAL A 115 3.87 -7.43 4.79
N SER A 116 4.82 -7.53 3.86
CA SER A 116 4.69 -8.34 2.66
C SER A 116 6.07 -8.88 2.20
N THR A 117 6.13 -9.44 1.00
CA THR A 117 7.37 -9.90 0.39
C THR A 117 8.20 -8.71 -0.13
N SER A 118 9.48 -8.94 -0.36
CA SER A 118 10.34 -7.97 -1.05
C SER A 118 9.89 -7.66 -2.48
N ARG A 119 9.07 -8.52 -3.09
CA ARG A 119 8.52 -8.28 -4.43
C ARG A 119 7.51 -7.12 -4.43
N ILE A 120 6.63 -7.03 -3.43
CA ILE A 120 5.72 -5.89 -3.26
C ILE A 120 6.51 -4.61 -2.97
N GLY A 121 7.53 -4.69 -2.10
CA GLY A 121 8.40 -3.53 -1.84
C GLY A 121 9.10 -3.00 -3.10
N ARG A 122 9.61 -3.89 -3.96
CA ARG A 122 10.19 -3.49 -5.26
C ARG A 122 9.15 -2.90 -6.21
N PHE A 123 7.96 -3.49 -6.27
CA PHE A 123 6.86 -2.95 -7.06
C PHE A 123 6.53 -1.50 -6.66
N PHE A 124 6.35 -1.22 -5.37
CA PHE A 124 6.08 0.14 -4.89
C PHE A 124 7.22 1.12 -5.17
N ARG A 125 8.48 0.68 -5.09
CA ARG A 125 9.62 1.51 -5.50
C ARG A 125 9.60 1.90 -6.98
N GLU A 126 9.12 1.00 -7.83
CA GLU A 126 9.14 1.19 -9.28
C GLU A 126 8.00 2.10 -9.76
N VAL A 127 6.84 2.06 -9.10
CA VAL A 127 5.66 2.86 -9.47
C VAL A 127 5.54 4.16 -8.65
N GLY A 128 6.14 4.19 -7.46
CA GLY A 128 6.06 5.30 -6.53
C GLY A 128 6.96 6.47 -6.90
N LYS A 129 6.58 7.67 -6.45
CA LYS A 129 7.36 8.90 -6.64
C LYS A 129 7.84 9.43 -5.29
N PRO A 130 9.10 9.89 -5.17
CA PRO A 130 9.56 10.53 -3.94
C PRO A 130 8.67 11.71 -3.58
N ILE A 131 8.33 11.80 -2.29
CA ILE A 131 7.62 12.95 -1.75
C ILE A 131 8.63 14.10 -1.62
N ALA A 132 8.47 15.14 -2.42
CA ALA A 132 9.23 16.39 -2.32
C ALA A 132 8.33 17.49 -1.73
N GLY A 133 8.68 18.00 -0.55
CA GLY A 133 7.97 19.12 0.09
C GLY A 133 6.56 18.77 0.58
N GLU A 134 5.66 19.77 0.57
CA GLU A 134 4.24 19.61 0.94
C GLU A 134 3.42 19.02 -0.23
N SER A 135 3.77 17.83 -0.72
CA SER A 135 2.95 17.17 -1.74
C SER A 135 1.51 17.00 -1.22
N ARG A 136 0.58 17.69 -1.86
CA ARG A 136 -0.83 17.63 -1.50
C ARG A 136 -1.40 16.32 -2.03
N HIS A 137 -1.66 15.39 -1.13
CA HIS A 137 -2.30 14.08 -1.38
C HIS A 137 -3.72 14.15 -2.00
N SER A 138 -4.14 15.32 -2.46
CA SER A 138 -5.50 15.64 -2.89
C SER A 138 -5.64 15.76 -4.41
N ASP A 139 -4.53 15.84 -5.14
CA ASP A 139 -4.59 15.94 -6.60
C ASP A 139 -4.77 14.55 -7.21
N PRO A 140 -5.69 14.37 -8.16
CA PRO A 140 -5.83 13.10 -8.88
C PRO A 140 -4.54 12.71 -9.59
N PRO A 141 -4.19 11.41 -9.65
CA PRO A 141 -3.02 10.96 -10.38
C PRO A 141 -3.09 11.29 -11.88
N SER A 142 -1.95 11.64 -12.49
CA SER A 142 -1.91 11.89 -13.94
C SER A 142 -2.17 10.61 -14.74
N ALA A 143 -2.71 10.75 -15.95
CA ALA A 143 -2.98 9.62 -16.84
C ALA A 143 -1.71 8.80 -17.14
N GLU A 144 -0.55 9.45 -17.30
CA GLU A 144 0.73 8.77 -17.51
C GLU A 144 1.16 7.97 -16.28
N ALA A 145 0.93 8.50 -15.07
CA ALA A 145 1.26 7.79 -13.83
C ALA A 145 0.39 6.55 -13.66
N VAL A 146 -0.91 6.65 -13.96
CA VAL A 146 -1.84 5.50 -13.96
C VAL A 146 -1.44 4.47 -15.02
N GLN A 147 -1.10 4.90 -16.24
CA GLN A 147 -0.65 3.98 -17.29
C GLN A 147 0.66 3.26 -16.93
N HIS A 148 1.62 3.97 -16.35
CA HIS A 148 2.88 3.38 -15.85
C HIS A 148 2.57 2.33 -14.78
N PHE A 149 1.75 2.66 -13.79
CA PHE A 149 1.35 1.74 -12.73
C PHE A 149 0.72 0.47 -13.29
N LEU A 150 -0.28 0.59 -14.18
CA LEU A 150 -0.97 -0.57 -14.73
C LEU A 150 -0.04 -1.46 -15.56
N LYS A 151 0.87 -0.85 -16.34
CA LYS A 151 1.87 -1.59 -17.13
C LYS A 151 2.84 -2.34 -16.21
N THR A 152 3.37 -1.69 -15.18
CA THR A 152 4.28 -2.32 -14.22
C THR A 152 3.56 -3.42 -13.43
N ALA A 153 2.32 -3.19 -12.99
CA ALA A 153 1.52 -4.20 -12.30
C ALA A 153 1.33 -5.45 -13.17
N ALA A 154 1.00 -5.28 -14.46
CA ALA A 154 0.91 -6.39 -15.41
C ALA A 154 2.25 -7.14 -15.57
N ALA A 155 3.38 -6.42 -15.63
CA ALA A 155 4.71 -7.05 -15.69
C ALA A 155 5.06 -7.86 -14.43
N TYR A 156 4.49 -7.47 -13.28
CA TYR A 156 4.60 -8.23 -12.03
C TYR A 156 3.58 -9.37 -11.93
N GLY A 157 2.66 -9.51 -12.90
CA GLY A 157 1.59 -10.51 -12.87
C GLY A 157 0.45 -10.14 -11.92
N TYR A 158 0.31 -8.86 -11.56
CA TYR A 158 -0.73 -8.37 -10.68
C TYR A 158 -1.97 -8.01 -11.48
N TRP A 159 -3.13 -8.39 -10.95
CA TRP A 159 -4.42 -8.12 -11.57
C TRP A 159 -5.03 -6.87 -10.98
N ASN A 160 -5.51 -5.97 -11.83
CA ASN A 160 -6.24 -4.76 -11.43
C ASN A 160 -7.64 -4.80 -12.06
N ALA A 161 -8.65 -4.44 -11.27
CA ALA A 161 -10.04 -4.40 -11.71
C ALA A 161 -10.29 -3.29 -12.74
N THR A 162 -11.25 -3.52 -13.65
CA THR A 162 -11.74 -2.48 -14.56
C THR A 162 -12.54 -1.41 -13.80
N PRO A 163 -12.85 -0.25 -14.41
CA PRO A 163 -13.76 0.73 -13.80
C PRO A 163 -15.11 0.13 -13.41
N GLU A 164 -15.69 -0.74 -14.23
CA GLU A 164 -16.98 -1.40 -13.96
C GLU A 164 -16.89 -2.37 -12.78
N GLU A 165 -15.80 -3.13 -12.67
CA GLU A 165 -15.56 -4.04 -11.55
C GLU A 165 -15.36 -3.26 -10.24
N ASN A 166 -14.65 -2.14 -10.27
CA ASN A 166 -14.55 -1.23 -9.13
C ASN A 166 -15.92 -0.66 -8.74
N ALA A 167 -16.72 -0.22 -9.72
CA ALA A 167 -18.07 0.27 -9.47
C ALA A 167 -18.97 -0.80 -8.82
N SER A 168 -18.80 -2.07 -9.19
CA SER A 168 -19.57 -3.19 -8.61
C SER A 168 -19.30 -3.40 -7.11
N VAL A 169 -18.16 -2.93 -6.60
CA VAL A 169 -17.81 -2.96 -5.17
C VAL A 169 -17.96 -1.59 -4.50
N GLY A 170 -18.60 -0.63 -5.17
CA GLY A 170 -18.89 0.70 -4.63
C GLY A 170 -17.70 1.65 -4.63
N LEU A 171 -16.73 1.45 -5.54
CA LEU A 171 -15.64 2.39 -5.79
C LEU A 171 -15.89 3.13 -7.11
N SER A 172 -15.71 4.46 -7.08
CA SER A 172 -15.76 5.29 -8.29
C SER A 172 -14.36 5.84 -8.54
N LEU A 173 -13.71 5.34 -9.59
CA LEU A 173 -12.43 5.87 -10.06
C LEU A 173 -12.76 6.99 -11.06
N THR A 174 -12.66 8.24 -10.62
CA THR A 174 -12.79 9.43 -11.47
C THR A 174 -11.44 9.86 -12.00
#